data_AF-A0A7S3IQ15-F1
#
_entry.id   AF-A0A7S3IQ15-F1
#
_cell.length_a   1.000
_cell.length_b   1.000
_cell.length_c   1.000
_cell.angle_alpha   90.00
_cell.angle_beta   90.00
_cell.angle_gamma   90.00
#
_symmetry.space_group_name_H-M   'P 1'
#
loop_
_entity.id
_entity.type
_entity.pdbx_description
1 polymer ?
#
loop_
_entity_poly.entity_id
_entity_poly.type
_entity_poly.pdbx_seq_one_letter_code
_entity_poly.pdbx_strand_id
1 'polypeptide(L)'
;MTNQSSDFGGYLDILVDFTVYGLIPVGVTAGSPTQGRWIMCGIMLTSFFVNSAGLFMLSSLIEKNKHVSLKYKDELQKKKEQDRVKELTSAKMPPALMEGFESMVLFGLIILFPDYQVAWYSIFSAGVTVTILQRVNWAKQ
;
A
#
# COMPACT_ATOMS: atom_id res chain seq x y z
N MET A 1 6.65 -2.65 -27.71
CA MET A 1 6.24 -2.20 -26.36
C MET A 1 5.90 -0.72 -26.46
N THR A 2 4.62 -0.38 -26.54
CA THR A 2 4.17 1.01 -26.63
C THR A 2 4.34 1.65 -25.26
N ASN A 3 5.35 2.50 -25.12
CA ASN A 3 5.72 3.17 -23.87
C ASN A 3 4.78 4.35 -23.57
N GLN A 4 3.47 4.09 -23.53
CA GLN A 4 2.43 5.10 -23.31
C GLN A 4 1.80 4.86 -21.93
N SER A 5 2.27 5.61 -20.93
CA SER A 5 1.52 5.81 -19.68
C SER A 5 0.39 6.79 -19.96
N SER A 6 -0.87 6.35 -19.88
CA SER A 6 -2.05 7.20 -19.97
C SER A 6 -2.61 7.45 -18.57
N ASP A 7 -3.06 8.66 -18.29
CA ASP A 7 -3.72 9.03 -17.02
C ASP A 7 -4.91 8.12 -16.72
N PHE A 8 -5.69 7.75 -17.74
CA PHE A 8 -6.79 6.80 -17.60
C PHE A 8 -6.30 5.39 -17.24
N GLY A 9 -5.19 4.95 -17.84
CA GLY A 9 -4.57 3.66 -17.52
C GLY A 9 -4.13 3.60 -16.07
N GLY A 10 -3.47 4.65 -15.57
CA GLY A 10 -3.06 4.73 -14.16
C GLY A 10 -4.23 4.79 -13.18
N TYR A 11 -5.32 5.48 -13.54
CA TYR A 11 -6.54 5.49 -12.73
C TYR A 11 -7.20 4.10 -12.67
N LEU A 12 -7.33 3.43 -13.81
CA LEU A 12 -7.91 2.09 -13.89
C LEU A 12 -7.09 1.05 -13.12
N ASP A 13 -5.76 1.13 -13.23
CA ASP A 13 -4.81 0.28 -12.50
C ASP A 13 -5.05 0.36 -10.97
N ILE A 14 -5.13 1.58 -10.43
CA ILE A 14 -5.46 1.80 -9.01
C ILE A 14 -6.83 1.21 -8.65
N LEU A 15 -7.86 1.40 -9.45
CA LEU A 15 -9.20 0.87 -9.14
C LEU A 15 -9.22 -0.67 -9.09
N VAL A 16 -8.58 -1.31 -10.07
CA VAL A 16 -8.53 -2.77 -10.17
C VAL A 16 -7.73 -3.35 -9.02
N ASP A 17 -6.54 -2.79 -8.74
CA ASP A 17 -5.68 -3.23 -7.64
C ASP A 17 -6.40 -3.15 -6.29
N PHE A 18 -7.04 -2.02 -6.00
CA PHE A 18 -7.75 -1.84 -4.73
C PHE A 18 -8.97 -2.76 -4.59
N THR A 19 -9.66 -3.02 -5.70
CA THR A 19 -10.78 -3.97 -5.72
C THR A 19 -10.28 -5.38 -5.41
N VAL A 20 -9.21 -5.82 -6.07
CA VAL A 20 -8.64 -7.16 -5.87
C VAL A 20 -8.06 -7.31 -4.47
N TYR A 21 -7.25 -6.35 -4.00
CA TYR A 21 -6.67 -6.39 -2.65
C TYR A 21 -7.72 -6.33 -1.54
N GLY A 22 -8.85 -5.66 -1.77
CA GLY A 22 -9.98 -5.67 -0.84
C GLY A 22 -10.73 -7.00 -0.86
N LEU A 23 -10.97 -7.59 -2.04
CA LEU A 23 -11.77 -8.79 -2.19
C LEU A 23 -11.06 -10.09 -1.78
N ILE A 24 -9.74 -10.19 -1.95
CA ILE A 24 -8.96 -11.38 -1.55
C ILE A 24 -9.20 -11.74 -0.06
N PRO A 25 -8.94 -10.87 0.93
CA PRO A 25 -9.13 -11.21 2.33
C PRO A 25 -10.60 -11.44 2.70
N VAL A 26 -11.54 -10.76 2.02
CA VAL A 26 -12.98 -11.03 2.18
C VAL A 26 -13.32 -12.45 1.71
N GLY A 27 -12.86 -12.84 0.51
CA GLY A 27 -13.09 -14.17 -0.05
C GLY A 27 -12.46 -15.29 0.78
N VAL A 28 -11.22 -15.09 1.22
CA VAL A 28 -10.50 -16.06 2.05
C VAL A 28 -11.15 -16.22 3.43
N THR A 29 -11.64 -15.13 4.03
CA THR A 29 -12.38 -15.19 5.30
C THR A 29 -13.76 -15.85 5.13
N ALA A 30 -14.45 -15.58 4.02
CA ALA A 30 -15.75 -16.17 3.70
C ALA A 30 -15.67 -17.70 3.48
N GLY A 31 -14.53 -18.21 2.99
CA GLY A 31 -14.31 -19.65 2.81
C GLY A 31 -14.20 -20.44 4.13
N SER A 32 -13.86 -19.79 5.24
CA SER A 32 -13.81 -20.44 6.56
C SER A 32 -14.15 -19.43 7.66
N PRO A 33 -15.45 -19.06 7.79
CA PRO A 33 -15.87 -17.92 8.57
C PRO A 33 -15.83 -18.23 10.07
N THR A 34 -15.14 -17.39 10.83
CA THR A 34 -15.26 -17.32 12.28
C THR A 34 -15.36 -15.87 12.71
N GLN A 35 -15.98 -15.60 13.87
CA GLN A 35 -16.11 -14.23 14.38
C GLN A 35 -14.74 -13.55 14.51
N GLY A 36 -13.73 -14.26 15.03
CA GLY A 36 -12.37 -13.72 15.17
C GLY A 36 -11.71 -13.37 13.83
N ARG A 37 -11.89 -14.20 12.79
CA ARG A 37 -11.34 -13.94 11.46
C ARG A 37 -11.99 -12.73 10.79
N TRP A 38 -13.32 -12.58 10.92
CA TRP A 38 -14.03 -11.41 10.40
C TRP A 38 -13.63 -10.11 11.09
N ILE A 39 -13.46 -10.12 12.41
CA ILE A 39 -12.99 -8.95 13.16
C ILE A 39 -11.59 -8.53 12.66
N MET A 40 -10.66 -9.48 12.56
CA MET A 40 -9.29 -9.16 12.13
C MET A 40 -9.20 -8.76 10.65
N CYS A 41 -10.02 -9.37 9.78
CA CYS A 41 -10.16 -8.96 8.39
C CYS A 41 -10.64 -7.50 8.30
N GLY A 42 -11.66 -7.13 9.09
CA GLY A 42 -12.17 -5.76 9.16
C GLY A 42 -11.14 -4.75 9.68
N ILE A 43 -10.38 -5.11 10.71
CA ILE A 43 -9.28 -4.28 11.23
C ILE A 43 -8.21 -4.08 10.15
N MET A 44 -7.76 -5.15 9.49
CA MET A 44 -6.77 -5.08 8.44
C MET A 44 -7.24 -4.22 7.25
N LEU A 45 -8.48 -4.41 6.78
CA LEU A 45 -9.06 -3.61 5.70
C LEU A 45 -9.19 -2.13 6.09
N THR A 46 -9.54 -1.84 7.34
CA THR A 46 -9.60 -0.47 7.86
C THR A 46 -8.23 0.19 7.87
N SER A 47 -7.19 -0.52 8.35
CA SER A 47 -5.81 -0.05 8.27
C SER A 47 -5.39 0.22 6.83
N PHE A 48 -5.70 -0.69 5.91
CA PHE A 48 -5.39 -0.54 4.49
C PHE A 48 -6.09 0.67 3.87
N PHE A 49 -7.35 0.91 4.19
CA PHE A 49 -8.12 2.07 3.74
C PHE A 49 -7.49 3.39 4.21
N VAL A 50 -7.17 3.49 5.51
CA VAL A 50 -6.52 4.69 6.08
C VAL A 50 -5.14 4.94 5.44
N ASN A 51 -4.35 3.88 5.27
CA ASN A 51 -3.04 3.96 4.62
C ASN A 51 -3.12 4.51 3.19
N SER A 52 -4.14 4.09 2.46
CA SER A 52 -4.36 4.45 1.07
C SER A 52 -4.87 5.89 0.92
N ALA A 53 -5.80 6.31 1.78
CA ALA A 53 -6.21 7.71 1.86
C ALA A 53 -5.01 8.63 2.15
N GLY A 54 -4.15 8.22 3.10
CA GLY A 54 -2.91 8.93 3.41
C GLY A 54 -1.96 9.02 2.21
N LEU A 55 -1.79 7.92 1.46
CA LEU A 55 -0.98 7.88 0.24
C LEU A 55 -1.45 8.89 -0.80
N PHE A 56 -2.74 8.85 -1.16
CA PHE A 56 -3.28 9.67 -2.23
C PHE A 56 -3.25 11.16 -1.88
N MET A 57 -3.53 11.50 -0.62
CA MET A 57 -3.41 12.88 -0.15
C MET A 57 -1.96 13.36 -0.26
N LEU A 58 -0.99 12.52 0.11
CA LEU A 58 0.42 12.87 0.05
C LEU A 58 0.93 13.02 -1.39
N SER A 59 0.51 12.13 -2.30
CA SER A 59 0.81 12.25 -3.73
C SER A 59 0.27 13.57 -4.30
N SER A 60 -0.95 13.94 -3.96
CA SER A 60 -1.57 15.22 -4.36
C SER A 60 -0.81 16.44 -3.82
N LEU A 61 -0.34 16.38 -2.56
CA LEU A 61 0.46 17.45 -1.96
C LEU A 61 1.84 17.60 -2.62
N ILE A 62 2.50 16.49 -2.96
CA ILE A 62 3.79 16.49 -3.68
C ILE A 62 3.63 17.11 -5.07
N GLU A 63 2.52 16.86 -5.75
CA GLU A 63 2.24 17.41 -7.07
C GLU A 63 1.95 18.93 -7.02
N LYS A 64 1.23 19.39 -6.00
CA LYS A 64 0.87 20.81 -5.84
C LYS A 64 2.02 21.69 -5.33
N ASN A 65 2.89 21.18 -4.46
CA ASN A 65 3.92 22.00 -3.80
C ASN A 65 5.32 21.80 -4.41
N LYS A 66 5.85 22.85 -5.07
CA LYS A 66 7.22 22.84 -5.65
C LYS A 66 8.32 22.51 -4.62
N HIS A 67 8.23 23.03 -3.40
CA HIS A 67 9.20 22.75 -2.33
C HIS A 67 9.19 21.27 -1.89
N VAL A 68 8.00 20.68 -1.75
CA VAL A 68 7.83 19.27 -1.41
C VAL A 68 8.28 18.37 -2.55
N SER A 69 8.00 18.76 -3.80
CA SER A 69 8.46 18.07 -5.01
C SER A 69 9.99 18.05 -5.17
N LEU A 70 10.69 19.11 -4.75
CA LEU A 70 12.16 19.15 -4.72
C LEU A 70 12.73 18.26 -3.61
N LYS A 71 12.18 18.33 -2.40
CA LYS A 71 12.56 17.46 -1.27
C LYS A 71 12.39 15.98 -1.61
N TYR A 72 11.28 15.63 -2.26
CA TYR A 72 11.01 14.28 -2.76
C TYR A 72 12.06 13.83 -3.79
N LYS A 73 12.46 14.70 -4.73
CA LYS A 73 13.49 14.37 -5.74
C LYS A 73 14.86 14.12 -5.11
N ASP A 74 15.23 14.88 -4.07
CA ASP A 74 16.51 14.70 -3.36
C ASP A 74 16.54 13.36 -2.60
N GLU A 75 15.44 12.97 -1.95
CA GLU A 75 15.30 11.65 -1.32
C GLU A 75 15.35 10.52 -2.36
N LEU A 76 14.72 10.71 -3.52
CA LEU A 76 14.73 9.74 -4.62
C LEU A 76 16.12 9.54 -5.23
N GLN A 77 16.90 10.61 -5.35
CA GLN A 77 18.29 10.53 -5.84
C GLN A 77 19.16 9.73 -4.87
N LYS A 78 19.01 9.93 -3.56
CA LYS A 78 19.70 9.13 -2.54
C LYS A 78 19.31 7.65 -2.60
N LYS A 79 18.03 7.33 -2.83
CA LYS A 79 17.54 5.94 -2.96
C LYS A 79 17.98 5.27 -4.26
N LYS A 80 18.02 6.00 -5.40
CA LYS A 80 18.49 5.48 -6.70
C LYS A 80 19.98 5.13 -6.74
N GLU A 81 20.79 5.74 -5.88
CA GLU A 81 22.20 5.40 -5.74
C GLU A 81 22.41 4.07 -4.99
N GLN A 82 21.38 3.61 -4.25
CA GLN A 82 21.36 2.30 -3.56
C GLN A 82 20.56 1.22 -4.29
N ASP A 83 19.44 1.53 -4.98
CA ASP A 83 18.60 0.55 -5.67
C ASP A 83 18.16 1.04 -7.07
N ARG A 84 18.60 0.33 -8.12
CA ARG A 84 18.23 0.59 -9.53
C ARG A 84 16.81 0.09 -9.86
N VAL A 85 15.79 0.55 -9.16
CA VAL A 85 14.41 0.24 -9.54
C VAL A 85 13.78 1.47 -10.20
N LYS A 86 13.42 1.32 -11.47
CA LYS A 86 12.64 2.30 -12.24
C LYS A 86 11.23 2.34 -11.64
N GLU A 87 10.86 3.45 -11.01
CA GLU A 87 9.47 3.73 -10.65
C GLU A 87 8.64 3.81 -11.93
N LEU A 88 7.78 2.81 -12.13
CA LEU A 88 6.79 2.77 -13.20
C LEU A 88 5.41 3.25 -12.73
N THR A 89 5.28 3.66 -11.48
CA THR A 89 4.05 4.19 -10.89
C THR A 89 3.96 5.70 -11.12
N SER A 90 2.85 6.16 -11.72
CA SER A 90 2.60 7.57 -12.02
C SER A 90 2.45 8.47 -10.77
N ALA A 91 2.29 7.86 -9.59
CA ALA A 91 2.16 8.56 -8.32
C ALA A 91 3.50 8.62 -7.58
N LYS A 92 3.92 9.84 -7.21
CA LYS A 92 5.13 10.09 -6.40
C LYS A 92 4.85 9.68 -4.95
N MET A 93 5.48 8.61 -4.47
CA MET A 93 5.23 8.04 -3.15
C MET A 93 6.46 8.14 -2.25
N PRO A 94 6.36 8.74 -1.05
CA PRO A 94 7.43 8.68 -0.07
C PRO A 94 7.58 7.26 0.50
N PRO A 95 8.77 6.90 0.97
CA PRO A 95 9.10 5.53 1.35
C PRO A 95 8.18 5.03 2.48
N ALA A 96 7.76 3.78 2.34
CA ALA A 96 6.88 3.09 3.28
C ALA A 96 7.46 1.71 3.57
N LEU A 97 7.35 1.25 4.82
CA LEU A 97 7.74 -0.12 5.20
C LEU A 97 7.00 -1.15 4.32
N MET A 98 5.69 -1.02 4.20
CA MET A 98 4.88 -1.85 3.30
C MET A 98 4.76 -1.21 1.91
N GLU A 99 5.74 -1.45 1.04
CA GLU A 99 5.83 -0.84 -0.31
C GLU A 99 5.06 -1.63 -1.39
N GLY A 100 4.89 -2.96 -1.24
CA GLY A 100 4.06 -3.77 -2.15
C GLY A 100 4.42 -5.26 -2.16
N PHE A 101 5.72 -5.59 -2.08
CA PHE A 101 6.19 -6.96 -2.03
C PHE A 101 5.73 -7.69 -0.76
N GLU A 102 5.91 -7.06 0.41
CA GLU A 102 5.50 -7.63 1.69
C GLU A 102 3.97 -7.89 1.73
N SER A 103 3.17 -6.99 1.13
CA SER A 103 1.73 -7.14 1.03
C SER A 103 1.34 -8.33 0.15
N MET A 104 2.00 -8.52 -1.01
CA MET A 104 1.80 -9.70 -1.86
C MET A 104 2.16 -11.00 -1.14
N VAL A 105 3.29 -11.03 -0.43
CA VAL A 105 3.72 -12.22 0.33
C VAL A 105 2.70 -12.55 1.42
N LEU A 106 2.23 -11.55 2.18
CA LEU A 106 1.23 -11.77 3.23
C LEU A 106 -0.11 -12.24 2.65
N PHE A 107 -0.57 -11.69 1.53
CA PHE A 107 -1.77 -12.21 0.86
C PHE A 107 -1.60 -13.65 0.39
N GLY A 108 -0.43 -14.00 -0.15
CA GLY A 108 -0.10 -15.38 -0.49
C GLY A 108 -0.14 -16.31 0.73
N LEU A 109 0.39 -15.88 1.87
CA LEU A 109 0.36 -16.64 3.12
C LEU A 109 -1.05 -16.80 3.69
N ILE A 110 -1.89 -15.77 3.60
CA ILE A 110 -3.31 -15.80 4.00
C ILE A 110 -4.08 -16.85 3.20
N ILE A 111 -3.81 -16.94 1.89
CA ILE A 111 -4.43 -17.93 1.00
C ILE A 111 -3.90 -19.34 1.29
N LEU A 112 -2.58 -19.50 1.47
CA LEU A 112 -1.95 -20.81 1.64
C LEU A 112 -2.19 -21.44 3.01
N PHE A 113 -2.31 -20.63 4.06
CA PHE A 113 -2.44 -21.07 5.45
C PHE A 113 -3.70 -20.49 6.13
N PRO A 114 -4.90 -21.01 5.80
CA PRO A 114 -6.17 -20.47 6.30
C PRO A 114 -6.33 -20.59 7.83
N ASP A 115 -5.64 -21.55 8.46
CA ASP A 115 -5.70 -21.73 9.91
C ASP A 115 -5.09 -20.57 10.69
N TYR A 116 -4.08 -19.91 10.13
CA TYR A 116 -3.35 -18.80 10.76
C TYR A 116 -3.83 -17.42 10.30
N GLN A 117 -4.99 -17.31 9.65
CA GLN A 117 -5.54 -16.03 9.14
C GLN A 117 -5.54 -14.90 10.16
N VAL A 118 -5.94 -15.18 11.41
CA VAL A 118 -5.98 -14.18 12.50
C VAL A 118 -4.59 -13.60 12.74
N ALA A 119 -3.56 -14.45 12.76
CA ALA A 119 -2.18 -14.00 12.98
C ALA A 119 -1.68 -13.17 11.78
N TRP A 120 -1.92 -13.63 10.56
CA TRP A 120 -1.51 -12.90 9.35
C TRP A 120 -2.19 -11.54 9.21
N TYR A 121 -3.50 -11.45 9.45
CA TYR A 121 -4.22 -10.17 9.47
C TYR A 121 -3.71 -9.22 10.54
N SER A 122 -3.33 -9.75 11.71
CA SER A 122 -2.78 -8.95 12.82
C SER A 122 -1.40 -8.40 12.46
N ILE A 123 -0.51 -9.23 11.88
CA ILE A 123 0.82 -8.81 11.41
C ILE A 123 0.69 -7.75 10.32
N PHE A 124 -0.20 -7.98 9.35
CA PHE A 124 -0.46 -7.02 8.26
C PHE A 124 -0.96 -5.68 8.81
N SER A 125 -1.97 -5.69 9.68
CA SER A 125 -2.52 -4.46 10.27
C SER A 125 -1.47 -3.70 11.09
N ALA A 126 -0.60 -4.40 11.83
CA ALA A 126 0.50 -3.78 12.56
C ALA A 126 1.52 -3.13 11.61
N GLY A 127 1.95 -3.82 10.55
CA GLY A 127 2.87 -3.28 9.54
C GLY A 127 2.31 -2.06 8.81
N VAL A 128 1.03 -2.09 8.47
CA VAL A 128 0.33 -0.95 7.86
C VAL A 128 0.23 0.22 8.83
N THR A 129 -0.04 -0.04 10.12
CA THR A 129 -0.09 1.02 11.14
C THR A 129 1.27 1.70 11.29
N VAL A 130 2.36 0.94 11.31
CA VAL A 130 3.72 1.49 11.31
C VAL A 130 3.96 2.36 10.06
N THR A 131 3.51 1.89 8.89
CA THR A 131 3.62 2.63 7.64
C THR A 131 2.85 3.97 7.69
N ILE A 132 1.64 3.97 8.25
CA ILE A 132 0.86 5.20 8.45
C ILE A 132 1.63 6.18 9.33
N LEU A 133 2.20 5.72 10.44
CA LEU A 133 2.98 6.56 11.36
C LEU A 133 4.24 7.14 10.68
N GLN A 134 4.94 6.34 9.87
CA GLN A 134 6.08 6.81 9.09
C GLN A 134 5.67 7.93 8.14
N ARG A 135 4.56 7.79 7.41
CA ARG A 135 4.04 8.81 6.49
C ARG A 135 3.60 10.07 7.21
N VAL A 136 2.95 9.96 8.37
CA VAL A 136 2.58 11.11 9.19
C VAL A 136 3.81 11.86 9.69
N ASN A 137 4.86 11.14 10.10
CA ASN A 137 6.11 11.76 10.53
C ASN A 137 6.84 12.45 9.37
N TRP A 138 6.86 11.83 8.18
CA TRP A 138 7.42 12.45 6.97
C TRP A 138 6.67 13.73 6.59
N ALA A 139 5.33 13.72 6.65
CA ALA A 139 4.50 14.87 6.29
C ALA A 139 4.64 16.06 7.25
N LYS A 140 5.13 15.84 8.48
CA LYS A 140 5.41 16.92 9.44
C LYS A 140 6.70 17.70 9.14
N GLN A 141 7.63 17.11 8.37
CA GLN A 141 8.94 17.70 8.06
C GLN A 141 8.92 18.52 6.78
#